data_AF-A0AAE7M7Q7-F1
#
_entry.id   AF-A0AAE7M7Q7-F1
#
_cell.length_a   1.000
_cell.length_b   1.000
_cell.length_c   1.000
_cell.angle_alpha   90.00
_cell.angle_beta   90.00
_cell.angle_gamma   90.00
#
_symmetry.space_group_name_H-M   'P 1'
#
loop_
_entity.id
_entity.type
_entity.pdbx_description
1 polymer ?
#
loop_
_entity_poly.entity_id
_entity_poly.type
_entity_poly.pdbx_seq_one_letter_code
_entity_poly.pdbx_strand_id
1 'polypeptide(L)' 'MVFPEHGLIEEILTSYARQTGVEESDGELQRRIEAFHVQLLTLTHQQLAWVHQEWCV' A
#
# COMPACT_ATOMS: atom_id res chain seq x y z
N MET A 1 0.34 12.41 18.30
CA MET A 1 0.63 10.98 18.37
C MET A 1 0.73 10.50 16.94
N VAL A 2 1.91 10.08 16.47
CA VAL A 2 2.08 9.50 15.14
C VAL A 2 1.66 8.04 15.25
N PHE A 3 0.61 7.66 14.54
CA PHE A 3 0.18 6.27 14.48
C PHE A 3 1.21 5.49 13.65
N PRO A 4 1.90 4.49 14.21
CA PRO A 4 2.93 3.72 13.50
C PRO A 4 2.37 2.98 12.27
N GLU A 5 1.06 2.76 12.25
CA GLU A 5 0.32 2.14 11.15
C GLU A 5 0.30 3.00 9.88
N HIS A 6 0.38 4.33 10.01
CA HIS A 6 0.34 5.23 8.87
C HIS A 6 1.61 5.12 8.01
N GLY A 7 2.78 4.94 8.64
CA GLY A 7 4.04 4.75 7.92
C GLY A 7 4.10 3.44 7.14
N LEU A 8 3.55 2.36 7.71
CA LEU A 8 3.52 1.04 7.05
C LEU A 8 2.67 1.06 5.77
N ILE A 9 1.50 1.71 5.83
CA ILE A 9 0.60 1.83 4.67
C ILE A 9 1.27 2.64 3.55
N GLU A 10 1.91 3.77 3.88
CA GLU A 10 2.62 4.61 2.89
C GLU A 10 3.75 3.85 2.19
N GLU A 11 4.54 3.06 2.93
CA GLU A 11 5.61 2.24 2.34
C GLU A 11 5.04 1.14 1.43
N ILE A 12 3.97 0.44 1.85
CA ILE A 12 3.30 -0.58 1.03
C ILE A 12 2.76 0.02 -0.26
N LEU A 13 2.07 1.17 -0.20
CA LEU A 13 1.53 1.86 -1.37
C LEU A 13 2.63 2.36 -2.31
N THR A 14 3.75 2.82 -1.75
CA THR A 14 4.92 3.24 -2.54
C THR A 14 5.54 2.06 -3.27
N SER A 15 5.72 0.91 -2.61
CA SER A 15 6.19 -0.32 -3.24
C SER A 15 5.22 -0.82 -4.30
N TYR A 16 3.91 -0.79 -4.03
CA TYR A 16 2.86 -1.17 -4.97
C TYR A 16 2.89 -0.29 -6.23
N ALA A 17 2.96 1.04 -6.07
CA ALA A 17 3.06 1.97 -7.19
C ALA A 17 4.33 1.76 -8.00
N ARG A 18 5.46 1.46 -7.34
CA ARG A 18 6.74 1.17 -8.01
C ARG A 18 6.69 -0.11 -8.84
N GLN A 19 6.02 -1.15 -8.36
CA GLN A 19 5.86 -2.43 -9.08
C GLN A 19 4.84 -2.33 -10.23
N THR A 20 3.78 -1.55 -10.04
CA THR A 20 2.66 -1.45 -10.99
C THR A 20 2.88 -0.37 -12.06
N GLY A 21 3.75 0.63 -11.80
CA GLY A 21 4.00 1.78 -12.66
C GLY A 21 4.75 1.51 -13.97
N VAL A 22 4.72 0.28 -14.49
CA VAL A 22 5.45 -0.10 -15.70
C VAL A 22 4.65 0.21 -16.98
N GLU A 23 3.32 0.00 -17.02
CA GLU A 23 2.56 0.13 -18.30
C GLU A 23 1.06 0.53 -18.16
N GLU A 24 0.58 0.91 -16.96
CA GLU A 24 -0.84 1.25 -16.76
C GLU A 24 -1.14 2.74 -16.96
N SER A 25 -2.27 3.03 -17.60
CA SER A 25 -2.79 4.40 -17.75
C SER A 25 -3.01 5.02 -16.36
N ASP A 26 -2.51 6.24 -16.13
CA ASP A 26 -2.49 6.90 -14.81
C ASP A 26 -3.83 6.82 -14.05
N GLY A 27 -4.97 6.94 -14.75
CA GLY A 27 -6.30 6.90 -14.15
C GLY A 27 -6.81 5.51 -13.73
N GLU A 28 -6.23 4.43 -14.24
CA GLU A 28 -6.54 3.06 -13.80
C GLU A 28 -5.62 2.63 -12.66
N LEU A 29 -4.34 3.01 -12.75
CA LEU A 29 -3.35 2.85 -11.68
C LEU A 29 -3.83 3.57 -10.40
N GLN A 30 -4.30 4.81 -10.51
CA GLN A 30 -4.78 5.57 -9.35
C GLN A 30 -5.99 4.91 -8.68
N ARG A 31 -6.96 4.41 -9.45
CA ARG A 31 -8.12 3.69 -8.91
C ARG A 31 -7.73 2.40 -8.19
N ARG A 32 -6.70 1.69 -8.69
CA ARG A 32 -6.14 0.50 -8.02
C ARG A 32 -5.42 0.85 -6.73
N ILE A 33 -4.59 1.88 -6.74
CA ILE A 33 -3.89 2.38 -5.53
C ILE A 33 -4.92 2.80 -4.47
N GLU A 34 -5.98 3.51 -4.86
CA GLU A 34 -7.05 3.91 -3.93
C GLU A 34 -7.81 2.71 -3.36
N ALA A 35 -8.20 1.75 -4.21
CA ALA A 35 -8.86 0.53 -3.76
C ALA A 35 -7.97 -0.29 -2.80
N PHE A 36 -6.67 -0.37 -3.10
CA PHE A 36 -5.69 -1.07 -2.27
C PHE A 36 -5.45 -0.34 -0.94
N HIS A 37 -5.38 0.99 -0.95
CA HIS A 37 -5.29 1.80 0.27
C HIS A 37 -6.50 1.57 1.19
N VAL A 38 -7.73 1.57 0.65
CA VAL A 38 -8.93 1.29 1.44
C VAL A 38 -8.88 -0.12 2.04
N GLN A 39 -8.40 -1.13 1.32
CA GLN A 39 -8.20 -2.47 1.86
C GLN A 39 -7.19 -2.50 3.00
N LEU A 40 -6.05 -1.81 2.86
CA LEU A 40 -5.01 -1.73 3.89
C LEU A 40 -5.53 -1.10 5.19
N LEU A 41 -6.42 -0.10 5.10
CA LEU A 41 -7.05 0.53 6.26
C LEU A 41 -8.01 -0.40 7.02
N THR A 42 -8.49 -1.47 6.39
CA THR A 42 -9.34 -2.48 7.05
C THR A 42 -8.54 -3.59 7.75
N LEU A 43 -7.23 -3.66 7.52
CA LEU A 43 -6.36 -4.67 8.10
C LEU A 43 -5.96 -4.30 9.53
N THR A 44 -5.73 -5.32 10.34
CA THR A 44 -5.11 -5.14 11.65
C THR A 44 -3.63 -4.81 11.50
N HIS A 45 -3.04 -4.16 12.52
CA HIS A 45 -1.61 -3.86 12.55
C HIS A 45 -0.71 -5.07 12.24
N GLN A 46 -1.06 -6.25 12.74
CA GLN A 46 -0.28 -7.48 12.52
C GLN A 46 -0.34 -7.96 11.06
N GLN A 47 -1.47 -7.77 10.39
CA GLN A 47 -1.62 -8.06 8.96
C GLN A 47 -0.89 -7.01 8.11
N LEU A 48 -0.95 -5.73 8.48
CA LEU A 48 -0.20 -4.65 7.83
C LEU A 48 1.32 -4.89 7.91
N ALA A 49 1.82 -5.29 9.08
CA ALA A 49 3.23 -5.64 9.25
C ALA A 49 3.64 -6.84 8.39
N TRP A 50 2.75 -7.83 8.21
CA TRP A 50 3.01 -8.97 7.33
C TRP A 50 3.06 -8.57 5.85
N VAL A 51 2.09 -7.77 5.37
CA VAL A 51 2.07 -7.26 3.99
C VAL A 51 3.31 -6.39 3.73
N HIS A 52 3.67 -5.53 4.67
CA HIS A 52 4.89 -4.71 4.59
C HIS A 52 6.15 -5.58 4.46
N GLN A 53 6.28 -6.64 5.25
CA GLN A 53 7.41 -7.58 5.13
C GLN A 53 7.43 -8.34 3.80
N GLU A 54 6.29 -8.69 3.24
CA GLU A 54 6.25 -9.42 1.96
C GLU A 54 6.55 -8.51 0.76
N TRP A 55 6.22 -7.21 0.84
CA TRP A 55 6.25 -6.29 -0.31
C TRP A 55 7.36 -5.23 -0.26
N CYS A 56 7.92 -4.93 0.91
CA CYS A 56 8.98 -3.93 1.10
C CYS A 56 10.37 -4.52 1.45
N VAL A 57 10.48 -5.84 1.68
CA VAL A 57 11.76 -6.55 1.95
C VAL A 57 12.27 -7.27 0.71
#